data_AF-A0A9D4VMK4-F1
#
_entry.id   AF-A0A9D4VMK4-F1
#
_cell.length_a   1.000
_cell.length_b   1.000
_cell.length_c   1.000
_cell.angle_alpha   90.00
_cell.angle_beta   90.00
_cell.angle_gamma   90.00
#
_symmetry.space_group_name_H-M   'P 1'
#
loop_
_entity.id
_entity.type
_entity.pdbx_description
1 polymer ?
#
loop_
_entity_poly.entity_id
_entity_poly.type
_entity_poly.pdbx_seq_one_letter_code
_entity_poly.pdbx_strand_id
1 'polypeptide(L)'
;SLASYIKKHACSNAKTEDLWAALEEGSGEPVNKLMTTWTKQQGYPVISVKVNNQNLEFDQSQFLSSGAQGEGQWIVPITLCFGSYDVHKNFLFQTKSETRDVKELLGSPITEDSKSWIKINVEQAGFYRVKYDELLAAKLRYAIEKKYYLHQTGLEFWMIHMHFVMLAKNH
;
A
#
# COMPACT_ATOMS: atom_id res chain seq x y z
N SER A 1 -1.46 -3.46 -27.24
CA SER A 1 -1.78 -2.45 -26.20
C SER A 1 -3.12 -2.79 -25.57
N LEU A 2 -3.38 -2.29 -24.35
CA LEU A 2 -4.67 -2.41 -23.64
C LEU A 2 -5.87 -2.06 -24.53
N ALA A 3 -5.69 -1.08 -25.43
CA ALA A 3 -6.69 -0.67 -26.41
C ALA A 3 -7.09 -1.80 -27.40
N SER A 4 -6.16 -2.65 -27.82
CA SER A 4 -6.47 -3.79 -28.72
C SER A 4 -7.24 -4.89 -28.01
N TYR A 5 -6.99 -5.12 -26.72
CA TYR A 5 -7.70 -6.11 -25.91
C TYR A 5 -9.17 -5.69 -25.67
N ILE A 6 -9.39 -4.43 -25.25
CA ILE A 6 -10.74 -3.87 -25.05
C ILE A 6 -11.55 -3.93 -26.34
N LYS A 7 -10.93 -3.63 -27.50
CA LYS A 7 -11.61 -3.65 -28.79
C LYS A 7 -11.98 -5.06 -29.28
N LYS A 8 -11.21 -6.09 -28.89
CA LYS A 8 -11.42 -7.47 -29.34
C LYS A 8 -12.41 -8.26 -28.47
N HIS A 9 -12.59 -7.83 -27.22
CA HIS A 9 -13.43 -8.52 -26.22
C HIS A 9 -14.66 -7.71 -25.77
N ALA A 10 -15.00 -6.63 -26.47
CA ALA A 10 -16.08 -5.69 -26.13
C ALA A 10 -17.50 -6.30 -26.04
N CYS A 11 -17.74 -7.54 -26.50
CA CYS A 11 -19.07 -8.14 -26.57
C CYS A 11 -19.15 -9.61 -26.11
N SER A 12 -18.15 -10.13 -25.39
CA SER A 12 -18.20 -11.51 -24.88
C SER A 12 -17.49 -11.58 -23.53
N ASN A 13 -17.96 -12.48 -22.66
CA ASN A 13 -17.32 -12.84 -21.39
C ASN A 13 -15.91 -13.41 -21.64
N ALA A 14 -14.98 -12.58 -22.08
CA ALA A 14 -13.56 -12.89 -22.04
C ALA A 14 -13.23 -13.22 -20.60
N LYS A 15 -12.66 -14.40 -20.37
CA LYS A 15 -12.40 -14.86 -19.02
C LYS A 15 -11.47 -13.84 -18.40
N THR A 16 -11.75 -13.41 -17.17
CA THR A 16 -10.93 -12.46 -16.40
C THR A 16 -9.43 -12.83 -16.43
N GLU A 17 -9.13 -14.12 -16.58
CA GLU A 17 -7.80 -14.71 -16.79
C GLU A 17 -7.08 -14.24 -18.07
N ASP A 18 -7.80 -14.07 -19.18
CA ASP A 18 -7.26 -13.62 -20.46
C ASP A 18 -6.80 -12.15 -20.40
N LEU A 19 -7.46 -11.31 -19.58
CA LEU A 19 -7.07 -9.92 -19.33
C LEU A 19 -5.75 -9.86 -18.57
N TRP A 20 -5.61 -10.67 -17.52
CA TRP A 20 -4.40 -10.70 -16.71
C TRP A 20 -3.20 -11.27 -17.46
N ALA A 21 -3.40 -12.30 -18.29
CA ALA A 21 -2.37 -12.85 -19.14
C ALA A 21 -1.78 -11.80 -20.11
N ALA A 22 -2.64 -10.98 -20.71
CA ALA A 22 -2.21 -9.90 -21.61
C ALA A 22 -1.44 -8.78 -20.88
N LEU A 23 -1.75 -8.52 -19.60
CA LEU A 23 -1.02 -7.55 -18.77
C LEU A 23 0.31 -8.11 -18.26
N GLU A 24 0.35 -9.40 -17.91
CA GLU A 24 1.57 -10.12 -17.50
C GLU A 24 2.58 -10.20 -18.65
N GLU A 25 2.13 -10.51 -19.87
CA GLU A 25 2.98 -10.52 -21.08
C GLU A 25 3.60 -9.13 -21.37
N GLY A 26 2.85 -8.05 -21.11
CA GLY A 26 3.32 -6.68 -21.36
C GLY A 26 4.17 -6.07 -20.24
N SER A 27 4.09 -6.60 -19.02
CA SER A 27 4.76 -6.03 -17.83
C SER A 27 5.91 -6.87 -17.28
N GLY A 28 5.92 -8.18 -17.55
CA GLY A 28 6.85 -9.12 -16.91
C GLY A 28 6.55 -9.41 -15.44
N GLU A 29 5.48 -8.83 -14.89
CA GLU A 29 5.04 -9.00 -13.51
C GLU A 29 3.95 -10.09 -13.41
N PRO A 30 3.84 -10.81 -12.28
CA PRO A 30 2.91 -11.93 -12.13
C PRO A 30 1.47 -11.47 -11.88
N VAL A 31 0.89 -10.70 -12.83
CA VAL A 31 -0.41 -10.03 -12.72
C VAL A 31 -1.54 -11.02 -12.46
N ASN A 32 -1.50 -12.21 -13.07
CA ASN A 32 -2.55 -13.22 -12.85
C ASN A 32 -2.55 -13.72 -11.40
N LYS A 33 -1.37 -14.05 -10.85
CA LYS A 33 -1.25 -14.46 -9.44
C LYS A 33 -1.73 -13.36 -8.50
N LEU A 34 -1.34 -12.12 -8.78
CA LEU A 34 -1.78 -10.96 -8.03
C LEU A 34 -3.31 -10.88 -8.01
N MET A 35 -3.95 -10.77 -9.18
CA MET A 35 -5.40 -10.56 -9.26
C MET A 35 -6.22 -11.74 -8.77
N THR A 36 -5.67 -12.95 -8.83
CA THR A 36 -6.26 -14.13 -8.18
C THR A 36 -6.39 -13.92 -6.68
N THR A 37 -5.37 -13.37 -6.00
CA THR A 37 -5.47 -13.05 -4.57
C THR A 37 -6.48 -11.93 -4.29
N TRP A 38 -6.71 -11.00 -5.20
CA TRP A 38 -7.66 -9.90 -4.97
C TRP A 38 -9.12 -10.27 -5.21
N THR A 39 -9.40 -11.27 -6.05
CA THR A 39 -10.76 -11.58 -6.51
C THR A 39 -11.37 -12.83 -5.88
N LYS A 40 -10.55 -13.76 -5.37
CA LYS A 40 -11.02 -15.07 -4.87
C LYS A 40 -11.21 -15.16 -3.35
N GLN A 41 -11.02 -14.07 -2.63
CA GLN A 41 -11.21 -14.03 -1.17
C GLN A 41 -11.99 -12.78 -0.75
N GLN A 42 -12.73 -12.89 0.34
CA GLN A 42 -13.49 -11.78 0.90
C GLN A 42 -12.59 -10.80 1.67
N GLY A 43 -12.98 -9.54 1.77
CA GLY A 43 -12.27 -8.54 2.57
C GLY A 43 -11.10 -7.93 1.81
N TYR A 44 -10.17 -7.33 2.55
CA TYR A 44 -9.00 -6.66 1.98
C TYR A 44 -7.84 -6.63 2.99
N PRO A 45 -6.58 -6.44 2.53
CA PRO A 45 -5.44 -6.44 3.43
C PRO A 45 -5.31 -5.13 4.22
N VAL A 46 -4.86 -5.28 5.46
CA VAL A 46 -4.30 -4.21 6.29
C VAL A 46 -2.81 -4.45 6.41
N ILE A 47 -2.02 -3.51 5.90
CA ILE A 47 -0.57 -3.57 5.94
C ILE A 47 -0.10 -2.84 7.20
N SER A 48 0.42 -3.59 8.17
CA SER A 48 1.09 -3.04 9.33
C SER A 48 2.56 -2.81 9.01
N VAL A 49 3.08 -1.66 9.43
CA VAL A 49 4.43 -1.22 9.11
C VAL A 49 5.05 -0.69 10.39
N LYS A 50 6.19 -1.25 10.77
CA LYS A 50 6.94 -0.85 11.96
C LYS A 50 8.42 -0.73 11.63
N VAL A 51 9.11 0.13 12.38
CA VAL A 51 10.56 0.25 12.30
C VAL A 51 11.21 -0.37 13.54
N ASN A 52 12.18 -1.25 13.31
CA ASN A 52 12.91 -1.93 14.37
C ASN A 52 14.39 -2.07 13.99
N ASN A 53 15.29 -1.46 14.74
CA ASN A 53 16.73 -1.52 14.49
C ASN A 53 17.13 -1.21 13.02
N GLN A 54 16.57 -0.13 12.44
CA GLN A 54 16.76 0.23 11.02
C GLN A 54 16.25 -0.81 10.00
N ASN A 55 15.34 -1.69 10.41
CA ASN A 55 14.57 -2.53 9.51
C ASN A 55 13.12 -2.05 9.47
N LEU A 56 12.56 -1.97 8.27
CA LEU A 56 11.15 -1.75 8.05
C LEU A 56 10.48 -3.11 7.91
N GLU A 57 9.69 -3.47 8.91
CA GLU A 57 8.96 -4.73 8.97
C GLU A 57 7.52 -4.49 8.48
N PHE A 58 7.10 -5.28 7.49
CA PHE A 58 5.78 -5.28 6.91
C PHE A 58 5.05 -6.56 7.30
N ASP A 59 3.81 -6.43 7.72
CA ASP A 59 2.91 -7.55 8.03
C ASP A 59 1.55 -7.29 7.39
N GLN A 60 0.89 -8.32 6.84
CA GLN A 60 -0.49 -8.19 6.38
C GLN A 60 -1.47 -9.01 7.22
N SER A 61 -2.60 -8.40 7.57
CA SER A 61 -3.76 -9.08 8.13
C SER A 61 -5.00 -8.84 7.27
N GLN A 62 -5.96 -9.76 7.34
CA GLN A 62 -7.23 -9.63 6.62
C GLN A 62 -8.20 -8.79 7.44
N PHE A 63 -8.77 -7.75 6.82
CA PHE A 63 -9.91 -7.03 7.37
C PHE A 63 -11.22 -7.64 6.86
N LEU A 64 -12.11 -7.98 7.79
CA LEU A 64 -13.49 -8.40 7.53
C LEU A 64 -14.45 -7.43 8.21
N SER A 65 -15.55 -7.11 7.56
CA SER A 65 -16.61 -6.26 8.15
C SER A 65 -17.27 -6.88 9.38
N SER A 66 -17.19 -8.22 9.52
CA SER A 66 -17.66 -8.94 10.70
C SER A 66 -16.79 -8.73 11.94
N GLY A 67 -15.60 -8.13 11.81
CA GLY A 67 -14.63 -8.01 12.89
C GLY A 67 -13.89 -9.31 13.22
N ALA A 68 -14.20 -10.41 12.53
CA ALA A 68 -13.50 -11.68 12.70
C ALA A 68 -12.05 -11.60 12.18
N GLN A 69 -11.16 -12.35 12.83
CA GLN A 69 -9.81 -12.54 12.33
C GLN A 69 -9.83 -13.49 11.12
N GLY A 70 -9.16 -13.08 10.05
CA GLY A 70 -9.08 -13.85 8.82
C GLY A 70 -7.64 -14.18 8.43
N GLU A 71 -7.49 -15.29 7.69
CA GLU A 71 -6.19 -15.82 7.25
C GLU A 71 -5.81 -15.39 5.83
N GLY A 72 -6.59 -14.50 5.21
CA GLY A 72 -6.36 -14.01 3.87
C GLY A 72 -4.96 -13.43 3.66
N GLN A 73 -4.44 -13.63 2.46
CA GLN A 73 -3.13 -13.16 2.01
C GLN A 73 -3.20 -12.66 0.57
N TRP A 74 -2.64 -11.49 0.35
CA TRP A 74 -2.61 -10.82 -0.96
C TRP A 74 -1.19 -10.62 -1.44
N ILE A 75 -1.02 -10.61 -2.76
CA ILE A 75 0.14 -9.99 -3.38
C ILE A 75 -0.20 -8.50 -3.53
N VAL A 76 0.50 -7.64 -2.80
CA VAL A 76 0.18 -6.22 -2.69
C VAL A 76 1.28 -5.39 -3.35
N PRO A 77 0.95 -4.59 -4.40
CA PRO A 77 1.83 -3.56 -4.91
C PRO A 77 1.96 -2.44 -3.88
N ILE A 78 3.06 -2.46 -3.13
CA ILE A 78 3.37 -1.41 -2.17
C ILE A 78 3.97 -0.24 -2.94
N THR A 79 3.37 0.93 -2.77
CA THR A 79 3.96 2.22 -3.16
C THR A 79 4.30 2.98 -1.90
N LEU A 80 5.46 3.63 -1.88
CA LEU A 80 5.87 4.47 -0.77
C LEU A 80 6.66 5.69 -1.22
N CYS A 81 6.58 6.76 -0.43
CA CYS A 81 7.46 7.91 -0.52
C CYS A 81 8.08 8.22 0.85
N PHE A 82 9.26 8.84 0.82
CA PHE A 82 10.08 9.07 2.01
C PHE A 82 10.80 10.41 1.97
N GLY A 83 10.60 11.22 3.02
CA GLY A 83 11.22 12.54 3.20
C GLY A 83 10.74 13.61 2.21
N SER A 84 10.40 13.22 0.99
CA SER A 84 9.75 14.01 -0.04
C SER A 84 8.61 13.20 -0.67
N TYR A 85 7.53 13.87 -1.05
CA TYR A 85 6.41 13.21 -1.72
C TYR A 85 6.78 12.76 -3.13
N ASP A 86 7.67 13.47 -3.83
CA ASP A 86 8.00 13.19 -5.24
C ASP A 86 8.91 11.96 -5.43
N VAL A 87 9.56 11.50 -4.36
CA VAL A 87 10.46 10.34 -4.41
C VAL A 87 9.66 9.08 -4.14
N HIS A 88 9.23 8.42 -5.21
CA HIS A 88 8.46 7.18 -5.13
C HIS A 88 9.35 5.95 -5.20
N LYS A 89 9.01 4.95 -4.40
CA LYS A 89 9.52 3.59 -4.51
C LYS A 89 8.35 2.62 -4.52
N ASN A 90 8.53 1.49 -5.19
CA ASN A 90 7.53 0.43 -5.25
C ASN A 90 8.20 -0.94 -5.13
N PHE A 91 7.41 -1.91 -4.65
CA PHE A 91 7.78 -3.32 -4.66
C PHE A 91 6.52 -4.19 -4.50
N LEU A 92 6.64 -5.48 -4.85
CA LEU A 92 5.59 -6.46 -4.59
C LEU A 92 5.78 -7.12 -3.23
N PHE A 93 4.81 -6.91 -2.33
CA PHE A 93 4.73 -7.62 -1.06
C PHE A 93 3.90 -8.90 -1.23
N GLN A 94 4.57 -10.05 -1.22
CA GLN A 94 3.97 -11.34 -1.63
C GLN A 94 3.66 -12.28 -0.47
N THR A 95 4.31 -12.09 0.67
CA THR A 95 4.26 -12.96 1.85
C THR A 95 3.40 -12.36 2.95
N LYS A 96 3.11 -13.14 4.00
CA LYS A 96 2.40 -12.63 5.19
C LYS A 96 3.19 -11.54 5.91
N SER A 97 4.52 -11.71 5.95
CA SER A 97 5.46 -10.79 6.57
C SER A 97 6.72 -10.67 5.73
N GLU A 98 7.32 -9.49 5.70
CA GLU A 98 8.55 -9.19 4.98
C GLU A 98 9.33 -8.09 5.70
N THR A 99 10.64 -8.24 5.80
CA THR A 99 11.53 -7.25 6.40
C THR A 99 12.45 -6.67 5.34
N ARG A 100 12.59 -5.35 5.33
CA ARG A 100 13.47 -4.62 4.41
C ARG A 100 14.40 -3.71 5.21
N ASP A 101 15.69 -3.69 4.84
CA ASP A 101 16.63 -2.75 5.42
C ASP A 101 16.25 -1.30 5.01
N VAL A 102 16.23 -0.40 5.99
CA VAL A 102 15.84 1.01 5.78
C VAL A 102 16.83 1.74 4.89
N LYS A 103 18.13 1.46 4.97
CA LYS A 103 19.14 2.15 4.17
C LYS A 103 19.07 1.71 2.72
N GLU A 104 18.86 0.42 2.45
CA GLU A 104 18.62 -0.08 1.10
C GLU A 104 17.31 0.47 0.53
N LEU A 105 16.24 0.42 1.33
CA LEU A 105 14.92 0.81 0.86
C LEU A 105 14.76 2.33 0.78
N LEU A 106 15.38 3.14 1.62
CA LEU A 106 15.10 4.59 1.75
C LEU A 106 16.33 5.48 1.56
N GLY A 107 17.53 4.89 1.49
CA GLY A 107 18.80 5.62 1.30
C GLY A 107 19.33 6.32 2.55
N SER A 108 18.54 6.41 3.64
CA SER A 108 18.95 7.04 4.89
C SER A 108 18.22 6.42 6.09
N PRO A 109 18.85 6.40 7.28
CA PRO A 109 18.24 5.82 8.48
C PRO A 109 17.05 6.62 9.00
N ILE A 110 16.14 5.93 9.68
CA ILE A 110 15.04 6.55 10.43
C ILE A 110 15.49 6.67 11.87
N THR A 111 15.76 7.88 12.34
CA THR A 111 16.12 8.16 13.73
C THR A 111 15.07 9.06 14.35
N GLU A 112 14.96 9.11 15.67
CA GLU A 112 13.99 10.00 16.34
C GLU A 112 14.20 11.47 15.92
N ASP A 113 15.46 11.90 15.84
CA ASP A 113 15.85 13.25 15.45
C ASP A 113 15.68 13.58 13.96
N SER A 114 15.52 12.57 13.09
CA SER A 114 15.35 12.82 11.67
C SER A 114 13.96 13.37 11.37
N LYS A 115 13.87 14.40 10.52
CA LYS A 115 12.59 14.93 10.01
C LYS A 115 11.96 14.04 8.92
N SER A 116 12.60 12.91 8.62
CA SER A 116 12.16 12.01 7.58
C SER A 116 10.91 11.25 8.00
N TRP A 117 9.95 11.17 7.10
CA TRP A 117 8.68 10.48 7.28
C TRP A 117 8.51 9.45 6.16
N ILE A 118 7.67 8.44 6.38
CA ILE A 118 7.30 7.46 5.35
C ILE A 118 5.80 7.56 5.11
N LYS A 119 5.40 7.52 3.84
CA LYS A 119 4.01 7.37 3.43
C LYS A 119 3.88 6.19 2.49
N ILE A 120 3.14 5.17 2.91
CA ILE A 120 2.79 3.99 2.11
C ILE A 120 1.37 4.14 1.54
N ASN A 121 1.12 3.49 0.41
CA ASN A 121 -0.08 3.66 -0.42
C ASN A 121 -0.18 5.11 -0.91
N VAL A 122 0.84 5.57 -1.64
CA VAL A 122 0.89 6.92 -2.22
C VAL A 122 -0.37 7.13 -3.07
N GLU A 123 -0.95 8.33 -2.99
CA GLU A 123 -2.25 8.68 -3.59
C GLU A 123 -3.48 7.83 -3.16
N GLN A 124 -3.31 6.86 -2.25
CA GLN A 124 -4.33 5.84 -1.95
C GLN A 124 -4.78 5.05 -3.18
N ALA A 125 -3.89 4.86 -4.17
CA ALA A 125 -4.21 4.16 -5.41
C ALA A 125 -4.47 2.66 -5.20
N GLY A 126 -3.95 2.06 -4.13
CA GLY A 126 -4.14 0.65 -3.80
C GLY A 126 -5.33 0.40 -2.89
N PHE A 127 -6.03 -0.72 -3.11
CA PHE A 127 -7.18 -1.15 -2.32
C PHE A 127 -6.79 -1.82 -0.99
N TYR A 128 -6.02 -1.12 -0.15
CA TYR A 128 -5.57 -1.62 1.15
C TYR A 128 -5.39 -0.50 2.16
N ARG A 129 -5.46 -0.86 3.45
CA ARG A 129 -5.21 0.07 4.55
C ARG A 129 -3.78 -0.07 5.06
N VAL A 130 -3.25 1.00 5.63
CA VAL A 130 -1.93 1.01 6.25
C VAL A 130 -2.05 1.36 7.72
N LYS A 131 -1.39 0.57 8.57
CA LYS A 131 -1.26 0.79 10.01
C LYS A 131 0.22 1.01 10.32
N TYR A 132 0.56 2.23 10.73
CA TYR A 132 1.90 2.56 11.18
C TYR A 132 2.06 2.25 12.67
N ASP A 133 3.28 1.94 13.09
CA ASP A 133 3.68 2.03 14.49
C ASP A 133 3.65 3.48 14.99
N GLU A 134 3.88 3.68 16.29
CA GLU A 134 3.76 4.99 16.90
C GLU A 134 4.80 5.98 16.40
N LEU A 135 6.04 5.55 16.20
CA LEU A 135 7.14 6.39 15.74
C LEU A 135 6.89 6.89 14.30
N LEU A 136 6.56 5.97 13.38
CA LEU A 136 6.27 6.31 11.99
C LEU A 136 4.99 7.17 11.90
N ALA A 137 3.95 6.86 12.69
CA ALA A 137 2.73 7.65 12.74
C ALA A 137 2.99 9.09 13.23
N ALA A 138 3.82 9.26 14.27
CA ALA A 138 4.17 10.58 14.80
C ALA A 138 4.95 11.41 13.78
N LYS A 139 5.92 10.80 13.09
CA LYS A 139 6.70 11.47 12.02
C LYS A 139 5.84 11.86 10.83
N LEU A 140 4.96 10.95 10.38
CA LEU A 140 4.00 11.22 9.33
C LEU A 140 3.06 12.37 9.71
N ARG A 141 2.52 12.37 10.94
CA ARG A 141 1.68 13.45 11.45
C ARG A 141 2.41 14.79 11.47
N TYR A 142 3.63 14.82 12.01
CA TYR A 142 4.46 16.02 12.01
C TYR A 142 4.66 16.59 10.61
N ALA A 143 4.91 15.73 9.62
CA ALA A 143 5.10 16.15 8.25
C ALA A 143 3.83 16.71 7.58
N ILE A 144 2.66 16.14 7.91
CA ILE A 144 1.35 16.66 7.49
C ILE A 144 1.12 18.06 8.08
N GLU A 145 1.33 18.23 9.39
CA GLU A 145 1.17 19.52 10.08
C GLU A 145 2.10 20.60 9.53
N LYS A 146 3.34 20.22 9.19
CA LYS A 146 4.34 21.12 8.59
C LYS A 146 4.16 21.32 7.09
N LYS A 147 3.11 20.75 6.48
CA LYS A 147 2.80 20.94 5.05
C LYS A 147 3.90 20.46 4.10
N TYR A 148 4.77 19.54 4.56
CA TYR A 148 5.79 18.92 3.69
C TYR A 148 5.17 18.03 2.58
N TYR A 149 3.85 17.81 2.65
CA TYR A 149 3.04 17.09 1.66
C TYR A 149 2.40 17.98 0.59
N LEU A 150 2.56 19.30 0.63
CA LEU A 150 1.76 20.20 -0.20
C LEU A 150 2.26 20.27 -1.65
N HIS A 151 1.85 19.27 -2.43
CA HIS A 151 1.65 19.45 -3.86
C HIS A 151 0.47 18.59 -4.36
N GLN A 152 -0.76 18.79 -3.84
CA GLN A 152 -2.02 18.73 -4.61
C GLN A 152 -3.28 18.84 -3.72
N THR A 153 -4.31 19.42 -4.33
CA THR A 153 -5.63 19.78 -3.80
C THR A 153 -6.53 18.55 -3.58
N GLY A 154 -6.40 17.86 -2.45
CA GLY A 154 -7.29 16.76 -2.06
C GLY A 154 -7.39 16.53 -0.54
N LEU A 155 -7.00 17.53 0.26
CA LEU A 155 -6.53 17.33 1.63
C LEU A 155 -7.61 17.32 2.72
N GLU A 156 -8.80 17.85 2.46
CA GLU A 156 -9.91 17.84 3.43
C GLU A 156 -10.39 16.40 3.70
N PHE A 157 -10.54 15.58 2.66
CA PHE A 157 -10.88 14.16 2.80
C PHE A 157 -9.78 13.34 3.48
N TRP A 158 -8.51 13.72 3.29
CA TRP A 158 -7.35 13.05 3.88
C TRP A 158 -7.28 13.23 5.39
N MET A 159 -7.52 14.45 5.90
CA MET A 159 -7.55 14.70 7.33
C MET A 159 -8.72 13.97 8.00
N ILE A 160 -9.91 13.97 7.37
CA ILE A 160 -11.08 13.25 7.88
C ILE A 160 -10.82 11.73 7.91
N HIS A 161 -10.25 11.15 6.85
CA HIS A 161 -9.99 9.71 6.81
C HIS A 161 -8.92 9.27 7.81
N MET A 162 -7.83 10.05 7.98
CA MET A 162 -6.83 9.78 9.03
C MET A 162 -7.41 9.92 10.44
N HIS A 163 -8.29 10.90 10.67
CA HIS A 163 -8.97 11.07 11.96
C HIS A 163 -9.83 9.84 12.29
N PHE A 164 -10.61 9.33 11.33
CA PHE A 164 -11.41 8.11 11.50
C PHE A 164 -10.57 6.83 11.66
N VAL A 165 -9.47 6.70 10.91
CA VAL A 165 -8.57 5.53 11.00
C VAL A 165 -7.80 5.51 12.33
N MET A 166 -7.49 6.68 12.91
CA MET A 166 -6.85 6.76 14.23
C MET A 166 -7.83 6.58 15.39
N LEU A 167 -9.09 7.04 15.26
CA LEU A 167 -10.13 6.85 16.27
C LEU A 167 -10.62 5.39 16.39
N ALA A 168 -10.52 4.61 15.32
CA ALA A 168 -10.86 3.19 15.33
C ALA A 168 -9.91 2.29 16.17
N LYS A 169 -8.90 2.85 16.84
CA LYS A 169 -8.05 2.14 17.82
C LYS A 169 -8.58 2.18 19.27
N ASN A 170 -9.72 2.83 19.53
CA ASN A 170 -10.29 2.96 20.88
C ASN A 170 -11.56 2.12 21.15
N HIS A 171 -11.82 1.07 20.36
CA HIS A 171 -12.85 0.06 20.67
C HIS A 171 -12.37 -1.35 20.32
#